data_AF-A0A8J5P360-F1
#
_entry.id   AF-A0A8J5P360-F1
#
_cell.length_a   1.000
_cell.length_b   1.000
_cell.length_c   1.000
_cell.angle_alpha   90.00
_cell.angle_beta   90.00
_cell.angle_gamma   90.00
#
_symmetry.space_group_name_H-M   'P 1'
#
loop_
_entity.id
_entity.type
_entity.pdbx_description
1 polymer ?
#
loop_
_entity_poly.entity_id
_entity_poly.type
_entity_poly.pdbx_seq_one_letter_code
_entity_poly.pdbx_strand_id
1 'polypeptide(L)'
;MEPLAWSVHSRPNIQSPQPVAITGFLAGSSNSVQYNNIIMHPHLHTKNALACEEVIAALEQCHSQGFMHKAVGSCNDAKEKVNECLKIERSKMQAENRNAARAKRDKIREQQRELGL
;
A
#
# COMPACT_ATOMS: atom_id res chain seq x y z
N MET A 1 21.38 -13.81 -39.82
CA MET A 1 20.15 -13.15 -39.33
C MET A 1 19.42 -14.16 -38.47
N GLU A 2 19.61 -14.07 -37.15
CA GLU A 2 18.83 -14.81 -36.14
C GLU A 2 18.20 -13.78 -35.18
N PRO A 3 16.93 -13.92 -34.80
CA PRO A 3 16.30 -13.00 -33.86
C PRO A 3 16.63 -13.41 -32.42
N LEU A 4 17.31 -12.51 -31.70
CA LEU A 4 17.57 -12.57 -30.27
C LEU A 4 16.26 -12.41 -29.48
N ALA A 5 15.68 -13.53 -29.08
CA ALA A 5 14.60 -13.57 -28.10
C ALA A 5 15.18 -13.96 -26.72
N TRP A 6 15.42 -12.99 -25.83
CA TRP A 6 15.32 -13.21 -24.38
C TRP A 6 15.37 -11.91 -23.54
N SER A 7 14.50 -11.89 -22.52
CA SER A 7 14.54 -11.06 -21.31
C SER A 7 14.02 -9.62 -21.35
N VAL A 8 12.70 -9.49 -21.48
CA VAL A 8 11.97 -8.44 -20.76
C VAL A 8 10.97 -9.11 -19.81
N HIS A 9 10.97 -8.67 -18.54
CA HIS A 9 10.07 -9.01 -17.42
C HIS A 9 10.55 -10.09 -16.43
N SER A 10 11.40 -9.66 -15.50
CA SER A 10 11.40 -10.23 -14.15
C SER A 10 11.40 -9.11 -13.13
N ARG A 11 10.21 -8.54 -12.88
CA ARG A 11 9.95 -7.85 -11.60
C ARG A 11 9.95 -8.95 -10.54
N PRO A 12 10.82 -8.93 -9.51
CA PRO A 12 10.65 -9.84 -8.40
C PRO A 12 9.34 -9.48 -7.70
N ASN A 13 8.38 -10.38 -7.83
CA ASN A 13 7.11 -10.41 -7.11
C ASN A 13 7.42 -10.44 -5.60
N ILE A 14 7.27 -9.31 -4.92
CA ILE A 14 7.23 -9.24 -3.46
C ILE A 14 5.77 -8.99 -3.11
N GLN A 15 4.96 -10.07 -3.07
CA GLN A 15 3.84 -10.23 -2.16
C GLN A 15 3.30 -11.68 -2.15
N SER A 16 3.71 -12.44 -1.12
CA SER A 16 2.98 -13.54 -0.44
C SER A 16 2.66 -14.85 -1.20
N PRO A 17 2.57 -15.97 -0.45
CA PRO A 17 1.29 -16.29 0.19
C PRO A 17 1.43 -16.62 1.68
N GLN A 18 0.53 -16.07 2.49
CA GLN A 18 0.26 -16.60 3.83
C GLN A 18 -0.52 -17.92 3.68
N PRO A 19 -0.25 -18.96 4.48
CA PRO A 19 -1.04 -20.19 4.46
C PRO A 19 -2.34 -19.97 5.24
N VAL A 20 -3.47 -19.90 4.55
CA VAL A 20 -4.79 -20.07 5.17
C VAL A 20 -5.37 -21.39 4.68
N ALA A 21 -5.39 -22.37 5.58
CA ALA A 21 -6.09 -23.62 5.41
C ALA A 21 -7.59 -23.36 5.29
N ILE A 22 -8.18 -23.75 4.17
CA ILE A 22 -9.63 -23.78 3.97
C ILE A 22 -10.15 -25.03 4.68
N THR A 23 -10.61 -24.86 5.92
CA THR A 23 -11.41 -25.87 6.62
C THR A 23 -12.58 -25.16 7.32
N GLY A 24 -13.82 -25.50 6.93
CA GLY A 24 -15.00 -25.32 7.79
C GLY A 24 -15.96 -24.19 7.41
N PHE A 25 -16.80 -24.41 6.40
CA PHE A 25 -18.10 -23.73 6.29
C PHE A 25 -19.09 -24.47 7.19
N LEU A 26 -19.34 -23.96 8.40
CA LEU A 26 -20.49 -24.37 9.22
C LEU A 26 -21.07 -23.17 9.99
N ALA A 27 -22.38 -22.99 9.79
CA ALA A 27 -23.38 -22.40 10.67
C ALA A 27 -23.31 -20.90 11.00
N GLY A 28 -24.42 -20.21 10.73
CA GLY A 28 -24.62 -18.81 11.06
C GLY A 28 -24.57 -18.51 12.55
N SER A 29 -24.03 -17.33 12.87
CA SER A 29 -24.22 -16.65 14.14
C SER A 29 -24.48 -15.18 13.85
N SER A 30 -25.71 -14.77 14.12
CA SER A 30 -26.17 -13.39 14.19
C SER A 30 -25.42 -12.68 15.31
N ASN A 31 -24.23 -12.14 15.02
CA ASN A 31 -23.59 -11.17 15.88
C ASN A 31 -23.47 -9.86 15.10
N SER A 32 -24.34 -8.93 15.47
CA SER A 32 -24.34 -7.52 15.10
C SER A 32 -23.09 -6.83 15.65
N VAL A 33 -21.92 -7.21 15.15
CA VAL A 33 -20.80 -6.28 15.06
C VAL A 33 -20.62 -6.04 13.58
N GLN A 34 -21.56 -5.23 13.09
CA GLN A 34 -21.40 -4.47 11.86
C GLN A 34 -20.02 -3.84 11.95
N TYR A 35 -19.07 -4.42 11.20
CA TYR A 35 -17.71 -3.93 11.07
C TYR A 35 -17.84 -2.42 10.87
N ASN A 36 -17.46 -1.66 11.89
CA ASN A 36 -17.46 -0.22 11.79
C ASN A 36 -16.51 0.10 10.66
N ASN A 37 -17.11 0.65 9.62
CA ASN A 37 -16.54 1.02 8.35
C ASN A 37 -15.67 2.26 8.55
N ILE A 38 -14.66 2.14 9.43
CA ILE A 38 -13.79 3.21 9.90
C ILE A 38 -12.35 2.74 9.64
N ILE A 39 -12.02 2.65 8.35
CA ILE A 39 -10.78 3.10 7.73
C ILE A 39 -11.18 3.41 6.29
N MET A 40 -10.97 4.64 5.84
CA MET A 40 -11.20 5.04 4.45
C MET A 40 -10.47 4.08 3.50
N HIS A 41 -11.26 3.18 2.92
CA HIS A 41 -10.90 2.03 2.09
C HIS A 41 -10.16 0.89 2.82
N PRO A 42 -10.67 -0.36 2.77
CA PRO A 42 -10.13 -1.52 3.49
C PRO A 42 -8.69 -1.91 3.08
N HIS A 43 -8.17 -1.34 1.99
CA HIS A 43 -6.82 -1.60 1.50
C HIS A 43 -5.74 -0.67 2.08
N LEU A 44 -6.10 0.23 3.01
CA LEU A 44 -5.15 1.22 3.55
C LEU A 44 -4.35 0.72 4.78
N HIS A 45 -4.26 -0.58 5.02
CA HIS A 45 -3.41 -1.18 6.08
C HIS A 45 -1.91 -1.23 5.73
N THR A 46 -1.39 -0.18 5.11
CA THR A 46 0.01 -0.11 4.66
C THR A 46 0.84 0.73 5.62
N LYS A 47 2.17 0.54 5.62
CA LYS A 47 3.11 1.35 6.42
C LYS A 47 2.88 2.86 6.28
N ASN A 48 2.44 3.31 5.10
CA ASN A 48 2.16 4.72 4.83
C ASN A 48 1.00 5.28 5.67
N ALA A 49 0.00 4.46 5.99
CA ALA A 49 -1.17 4.90 6.74
C ALA A 49 -0.88 5.01 8.23
N LEU A 50 0.00 4.15 8.76
CA LEU A 50 0.46 4.22 10.14
C LEU A 50 1.22 5.52 10.42
N ALA A 51 2.03 5.99 9.48
CA ALA A 51 2.75 7.26 9.59
C ALA A 51 1.83 8.50 9.56
N CYS A 52 0.58 8.34 9.11
CA CYS A 52 -0.39 9.43 8.95
C CYS A 52 -1.62 9.28 9.89
N GLU A 53 -1.52 8.43 10.92
CA GLU A 53 -2.64 8.07 11.80
C GLU A 53 -3.33 9.29 12.43
N GLU A 54 -2.56 10.27 12.92
CA GLU A 54 -3.10 11.47 13.55
C GLU A 54 -3.97 12.31 12.59
N VAL A 55 -3.52 12.43 11.34
CA VAL A 55 -4.23 13.21 10.32
C VAL A 55 -5.46 12.46 9.82
N ILE A 56 -5.38 11.13 9.76
CA ILE A 56 -6.51 10.26 9.43
C ILE A 56 -7.56 10.29 10.55
N ALA A 57 -7.16 10.33 11.82
CA ALA A 57 -8.07 10.46 12.96
C ALA A 57 -8.85 11.78 12.92
N ALA A 58 -8.21 12.88 12.52
CA ALA A 58 -8.88 14.17 12.33
C ALA A 58 -9.94 14.13 11.20
N LEU A 59 -9.63 13.44 10.10
CA LEU A 59 -10.60 13.22 9.02
C LEU A 59 -11.77 12.33 9.49
N GLU A 60 -11.48 11.31 10.29
CA GLU A 60 -12.51 10.42 10.82
C GLU A 60 -13.45 11.15 11.78
N GLN A 61 -12.92 12.07 12.60
CA GLN A 61 -13.73 12.93 13.46
C GLN A 61 -14.64 13.86 12.66
N CYS A 62 -14.22 14.33 11.48
CA CYS A 62 -15.11 15.08 10.59
C CYS A 62 -16.18 14.16 9.98
N HIS A 63 -15.77 12.95 9.60
CA HIS A 63 -16.64 11.92 9.06
C HIS A 63 -17.66 11.38 10.08
N SER A 64 -17.37 11.42 11.38
CA SER A 64 -18.31 11.02 12.44
C SER A 64 -19.45 12.02 12.63
N GLN A 65 -19.37 13.22 12.05
CA GLN A 65 -20.44 14.24 12.09
C GLN A 65 -21.66 13.86 11.22
N GLY A 66 -21.50 12.87 10.34
CA GLY A 66 -22.59 12.29 9.56
C GLY A 66 -22.37 12.32 8.07
N PHE A 67 -23.24 11.62 7.33
CA PHE A 67 -23.13 11.45 5.88
C PHE A 67 -23.20 12.78 5.12
N MET A 68 -24.02 13.73 5.57
CA MET A 68 -24.18 15.02 4.89
C MET A 68 -22.87 15.82 4.86
N HIS A 69 -22.10 15.84 5.96
CA HIS A 69 -20.79 16.51 5.99
C HIS A 69 -19.79 15.90 4.99
N LYS A 70 -19.86 14.59 4.78
CA LYS A 70 -19.07 13.88 3.75
C LYS A 70 -19.51 14.28 2.34
N ALA A 71 -20.83 14.24 2.09
CA ALA A 71 -21.41 14.42 0.78
C ALA A 71 -21.26 15.86 0.25
N VAL A 72 -21.38 16.86 1.13
CA VAL A 72 -21.27 18.29 0.74
C VAL A 72 -19.82 18.79 0.70
N GLY A 73 -18.83 17.95 1.05
CA GLY A 73 -17.42 18.35 1.06
C GLY A 73 -16.98 19.17 2.27
N SER A 74 -17.75 19.15 3.37
CA SER A 74 -17.43 19.87 4.61
C SER A 74 -16.12 19.39 5.27
N CYS A 75 -15.60 18.23 4.88
CA CYS A 75 -14.39 17.62 5.41
C CYS A 75 -13.16 17.74 4.49
N ASN A 76 -13.21 18.58 3.46
CA ASN A 76 -12.15 18.68 2.45
C ASN A 76 -10.79 19.11 3.04
N ASP A 77 -10.76 20.05 3.99
CA ASP A 77 -9.52 20.51 4.60
C ASP A 77 -8.78 19.37 5.33
N ALA A 78 -9.51 18.54 6.09
CA ALA A 78 -8.95 17.38 6.75
C ALA A 78 -8.48 16.32 5.72
N LYS A 79 -9.25 16.15 4.64
CA LYS A 79 -8.91 15.23 3.55
C LYS A 79 -7.63 15.67 2.80
N GLU A 80 -7.45 16.96 2.59
CA GLU A 80 -6.24 17.51 1.96
C GLU A 80 -5.00 17.21 2.78
N LYS A 81 -5.07 17.38 4.11
CA LYS A 81 -3.97 17.02 5.01
C LYS A 81 -3.62 15.52 4.94
N VAL A 82 -4.62 14.65 4.88
CA VAL A 82 -4.39 13.20 4.70
C VAL A 82 -3.70 12.93 3.37
N ASN A 83 -4.17 13.56 2.28
CA ASN A 83 -3.59 13.40 0.95
C ASN A 83 -2.13 13.86 0.90
N GLU A 84 -1.81 14.99 1.53
CA GLU A 84 -0.46 15.51 1.62
C GLU A 84 0.47 14.56 2.39
N CYS A 85 0.03 14.10 3.56
CA CYS A 85 0.81 13.15 4.36
C CYS A 85 1.11 11.86 3.59
N LEU A 86 0.08 11.25 2.98
CA LEU A 86 0.25 10.02 2.20
C LEU A 86 1.11 10.22 0.95
N LYS A 87 1.08 11.42 0.34
CA LYS A 87 1.91 11.75 -0.81
C LYS A 87 3.39 11.82 -0.42
N ILE A 88 3.70 12.45 0.72
CA ILE A 88 5.06 12.54 1.25
C ILE A 88 5.58 11.13 1.55
N GLU A 89 4.80 10.32 2.26
CA GLU A 89 5.23 8.99 2.68
C GLU A 89 5.44 8.05 1.49
N ARG A 90 4.52 8.10 0.52
CA ARG A 90 4.68 7.39 -0.75
C ARG A 90 5.96 7.83 -1.49
N SER A 91 6.28 9.13 -1.49
CA SER A 91 7.48 9.65 -2.15
C SER A 91 8.76 9.14 -1.49
N LYS A 92 8.82 9.12 -0.15
CA LYS A 92 9.95 8.58 0.62
C LYS A 92 10.18 7.10 0.30
N MET A 93 9.13 6.28 0.44
CA MET A 93 9.19 4.85 0.12
C MET A 93 9.60 4.59 -1.32
N GLN A 94 9.11 5.39 -2.28
CA GLN A 94 9.53 5.28 -3.68
C GLN A 94 11.01 5.63 -3.86
N ALA A 95 11.54 6.62 -3.14
CA ALA A 95 12.95 6.97 -3.19
C ALA A 95 13.83 5.83 -2.65
N GLU A 96 13.47 5.26 -1.49
CA GLU A 96 14.14 4.11 -0.91
C GLU A 96 14.13 2.90 -1.84
N ASN A 97 12.97 2.56 -2.40
CA ASN A 97 12.83 1.47 -3.35
C ASN A 97 13.68 1.68 -4.62
N ARG A 98 13.74 2.92 -5.13
CA ARG A 98 14.60 3.25 -6.28
C ARG A 98 16.08 3.08 -5.92
N ASN A 99 16.49 3.51 -4.73
CA ASN A 99 17.88 3.39 -4.28
C ASN A 99 18.27 1.92 -4.06
N ALA A 100 17.42 1.14 -3.42
CA ALA A 100 17.60 -0.29 -3.25
C ALA A 100 17.67 -1.03 -4.59
N ALA A 101 16.82 -0.66 -5.55
CA ALA A 101 16.85 -1.23 -6.90
C ALA A 101 18.14 -0.88 -7.65
N ARG A 102 18.65 0.35 -7.54
CA ARG A 102 19.95 0.75 -8.11
C ARG A 102 21.09 -0.05 -7.48
N ALA A 103 21.17 -0.08 -6.15
CA ALA A 103 22.18 -0.85 -5.44
C ALA A 103 22.18 -2.33 -5.82
N LYS A 104 20.99 -2.94 -6.01
CA LYS A 104 20.88 -4.32 -6.49
C LYS A 104 21.39 -4.48 -7.92
N ARG A 105 21.07 -3.54 -8.82
CA ARG A 105 21.57 -3.55 -10.21
C ARG A 105 23.08 -3.39 -10.25
N ASP A 106 23.64 -2.49 -9.45
CA ASP A 106 25.08 -2.23 -9.41
C ASP A 106 25.83 -3.46 -8.90
N LYS A 107 25.32 -4.13 -7.85
CA LYS A 107 25.85 -5.42 -7.38
C LYS A 107 25.83 -6.50 -8.45
N ILE A 108 24.72 -6.63 -9.19
CA ILE A 108 24.62 -7.62 -10.27
C ILE A 108 25.63 -7.31 -11.38
N ARG A 109 25.79 -6.03 -11.76
CA ARG A 109 26.79 -5.64 -12.77
C ARG A 109 28.21 -5.89 -12.30
N GLU A 110 28.52 -5.65 -11.03
CA GLU A 110 29.82 -5.98 -10.43
C GLU A 110 30.10 -7.49 -10.57
N GLN A 111 29.15 -8.31 -10.13
CA GLN A 111 29.26 -9.78 -10.21
C GLN A 111 29.39 -10.29 -11.65
N GLN A 112 28.67 -9.68 -12.60
CA GLN A 112 28.81 -10.03 -14.03
C GLN A 112 30.22 -9.71 -14.54
N ARG A 113 30.78 -8.55 -14.18
CA ARG A 113 32.15 -8.19 -14.53
C ARG A 113 33.19 -9.13 -13.92
N GLU A 114 33.01 -9.53 -12.66
CA GLU A 114 33.89 -10.51 -11.99
C GLU A 114 33.88 -11.87 -12.68
N LEU A 115 32.73 -12.30 -13.20
CA LEU A 115 32.56 -13.56 -13.94
C LEU A 115 32.97 -13.45 -15.42
N GLY A 116 33.44 -12.29 -15.88
CA GLY A 116 33.88 -12.05 -17.27
C GLY A 116 32.75 -12.06 -18.30
N LEU A 117 31.51 -11.80 -17.88
CA LEU A 117 30.31 -11.74 -18.73
C LEU A 117 30.01 -10.31 -19.19
#